data_AF-A0A4R7F041-F1
#
_entry.id   AF-A0A4R7F041-F1
#
_cell.length_a   1.000
_cell.length_b   1.000
_cell.length_c   1.000
_cell.angle_alpha   90.00
_cell.angle_beta   90.00
_cell.angle_gamma   90.00
#
_symmetry.space_group_name_H-M   'P 1'
#
loop_
_entity.id
_entity.type
_entity.pdbx_description
1 polymer ?
#
loop_
_entity_poly.entity_id
_entity_poly.type
_entity_poly.pdbx_seq_one_letter_code
_entity_poly.pdbx_strand_id
1 'polypeptide(L)'
;MEKFEVTDSRNQVMSVKEWIITMLIMMIPIANIVMLFVWGLGDSGNRNRVNWAKAQLIMFLIMMCLWIFAAVVFGSVFLALFRGEQSDF
;
A
#
# COMPACT_ATOMS: atom_id res chain seq x y z
N MET A 1 -19.88 40.50 10.20
CA MET A 1 -19.81 39.40 9.23
C MET A 1 -19.10 38.26 9.91
N GLU A 2 -19.86 37.37 10.54
CA GLU A 2 -19.35 36.11 11.05
C GLU A 2 -18.79 35.38 9.83
N LYS A 3 -17.46 35.25 9.75
CA LYS A 3 -16.87 34.36 8.76
C LYS A 3 -17.40 33.00 9.13
N PHE A 4 -18.39 32.50 8.38
CA PHE A 4 -18.66 31.08 8.32
C PHE A 4 -17.35 30.45 7.87
N GLU A 5 -16.55 30.06 8.86
CA GLU A 5 -15.37 29.27 8.65
C GLU A 5 -15.93 27.98 8.06
N VAL A 6 -15.87 27.87 6.74
CA VAL A 6 -16.17 26.63 6.03
C VAL A 6 -15.14 25.66 6.56
N THR A 7 -15.49 24.97 7.64
CA THR A 7 -14.64 23.98 8.27
C THR A 7 -14.48 22.89 7.22
N ASP A 8 -13.32 22.89 6.54
CA ASP A 8 -13.00 21.85 5.58
C ASP A 8 -12.79 20.56 6.39
N SER A 9 -13.90 19.85 6.61
CA SER A 9 -13.97 18.62 7.39
C SER A 9 -13.04 17.54 6.83
N ARG A 10 -12.59 17.68 5.58
CA ARG A 10 -11.60 16.78 4.97
C ARG A 10 -10.19 16.96 5.52
N ASN A 11 -9.85 18.13 6.06
CA ASN A 11 -8.52 18.39 6.62
C ASN A 11 -8.44 18.12 8.13
N GLN A 12 -9.54 17.70 8.76
CA GLN A 12 -9.53 17.38 10.18
C GLN A 12 -8.59 16.21 10.47
N VAL A 13 -7.83 16.31 11.56
CA VAL A 13 -6.97 15.21 12.02
C VAL A 13 -7.86 14.02 12.39
N MET A 14 -7.55 12.85 11.84
CA MET A 14 -8.26 11.63 12.21
C MET A 14 -7.99 11.25 13.65
N SER A 15 -9.06 10.94 14.38
CA SER A 15 -8.99 10.42 15.74
C SER A 15 -8.40 9.00 15.78
N VAL A 16 -7.95 8.59 16.96
CA VAL A 16 -7.43 7.22 17.20
C VAL A 16 -8.46 6.16 16.81
N LYS A 17 -9.74 6.38 17.12
CA LYS A 17 -10.83 5.46 16.78
C LYS A 17 -10.93 5.21 15.27
N GLU A 18 -10.79 6.25 14.46
CA GLU A 18 -10.87 6.14 13.00
C GLU A 18 -9.65 5.43 12.41
N TRP A 19 -8.46 5.63 13.00
CA TRP A 19 -7.27 4.87 12.66
C TRP A 19 -7.42 3.39 12.99
N ILE A 20 -7.96 3.06 14.17
CA ILE A 20 -8.24 1.67 14.56
C ILE A 20 -9.17 1.01 13.53
N ILE A 21 -10.27 1.66 13.13
CA ILE A 21 -11.19 1.12 12.12
C ILE A 21 -10.45 0.91 10.78
N THR A 22 -9.63 1.88 10.38
CA THR A 22 -8.82 1.77 9.16
C THR A 22 -7.90 0.54 9.23
N MET A 23 -7.20 0.32 10.34
CA MET A 23 -6.32 -0.83 10.53
C MET A 23 -7.07 -2.17 10.58
N LEU A 24 -8.27 -2.21 11.17
CA LEU A 24 -9.10 -3.43 11.18
C LEU A 24 -9.53 -3.83 9.77
N ILE A 25 -9.89 -2.87 8.91
CA ILE A 25 -10.19 -3.14 7.50
C ILE A 25 -8.96 -3.72 6.79
N MET A 26 -7.77 -3.21 7.11
CA MET A 26 -6.52 -3.69 6.53
C MET A 26 -6.17 -5.13 6.90
N MET A 27 -6.70 -5.66 8.00
CA MET A 27 -6.48 -7.06 8.38
C MET A 27 -7.23 -8.05 7.47
N ILE A 28 -8.27 -7.59 6.75
CA ILE A 28 -9.04 -8.41 5.83
C ILE A 28 -8.37 -8.35 4.46
N PRO A 29 -7.79 -9.43 3.91
CA PRO A 29 -6.90 -9.35 2.74
C PRO A 29 -7.56 -8.73 1.50
N ILE A 30 -8.78 -9.16 1.16
CA ILE A 30 -9.48 -8.67 -0.03
C ILE A 30 -9.95 -7.23 0.19
N ALA A 31 -10.53 -6.94 1.37
CA ALA A 31 -11.03 -5.60 1.67
C ALA A 31 -9.90 -4.57 1.77
N ASN A 32 -8.74 -4.95 2.31
CA ASN A 32 -7.54 -4.13 2.35
C ASN A 32 -7.21 -3.57 0.95
N ILE A 33 -7.05 -4.47 -0.03
CA ILE A 33 -6.67 -4.08 -1.38
C ILE A 33 -7.73 -3.17 -1.99
N VAL A 34 -9.02 -3.57 -1.94
CA VAL A 34 -10.11 -2.78 -2.52
C VAL A 34 -10.21 -1.41 -1.85
N MET A 35 -10.13 -1.35 -0.52
CA MET A 35 -10.26 -0.10 0.23
C MET A 35 -9.07 0.84 0.02
N LEU A 36 -7.86 0.32 -0.19
CA LEU A 36 -6.72 1.13 -0.60
C LEU A 36 -6.96 1.83 -1.95
N PHE A 37 -7.56 1.15 -2.93
CA PHE A 37 -7.92 1.79 -4.20
C PHE A 37 -9.08 2.77 -4.04
N VAL A 38 -10.13 2.40 -3.30
CA VAL A 38 -11.29 3.27 -3.04
C VAL A 38 -10.88 4.56 -2.34
N TRP A 39 -10.02 4.49 -1.32
CA TRP A 39 -9.51 5.67 -0.61
C TRP A 39 -8.41 6.39 -1.36
N GLY A 40 -7.50 5.67 -2.01
CA GLY A 40 -6.32 6.25 -2.67
C GLY A 40 -6.65 6.94 -3.99
N LEU A 41 -7.66 6.46 -4.72
CA LEU A 41 -8.07 7.02 -6.02
C LEU A 41 -9.33 7.90 -5.93
N GLY A 42 -10.02 7.92 -4.79
CA GLY A 42 -11.19 8.75 -4.57
C GLY A 42 -10.85 10.19 -4.13
N ASP A 43 -11.72 11.13 -4.48
CA ASP A 43 -11.64 12.55 -4.05
C ASP A 43 -12.45 12.85 -2.78
N SER A 44 -13.11 11.83 -2.22
CA SER A 44 -13.98 11.93 -1.06
C SER A 44 -13.32 11.39 0.21
N GLY A 45 -13.68 11.97 1.35
CA GLY A 45 -13.19 11.55 2.67
C GLY A 45 -12.04 12.42 3.22
N ASN A 46 -11.46 11.93 4.33
CA ASN A 46 -10.43 12.64 5.08
C ASN A 46 -9.08 12.58 4.35
N ARG A 47 -8.42 13.74 4.16
CA ARG A 47 -7.15 13.86 3.44
C ARG A 47 -6.02 13.04 4.06
N ASN A 48 -6.02 12.86 5.39
CA ASN A 48 -5.01 12.03 6.07
C ASN A 48 -5.09 10.58 5.58
N ARG A 49 -6.30 10.01 5.47
CA ARG A 49 -6.49 8.63 4.99
C ARG A 49 -6.23 8.49 3.49
N VAL A 50 -6.68 9.45 2.69
CA VAL A 50 -6.46 9.45 1.24
C VAL A 50 -4.96 9.46 0.93
N ASN A 51 -4.20 10.36 1.56
CA ASN A 51 -2.75 10.44 1.37
C ASN A 51 -2.03 9.19 1.87
N TRP A 52 -2.45 8.65 3.01
CA TRP A 52 -1.92 7.39 3.53
C TRP A 52 -2.19 6.22 2.57
N ALA A 53 -3.40 6.09 2.02
CA ALA A 53 -3.74 5.05 1.06
C ALA A 53 -2.92 5.18 -0.23
N LYS A 54 -2.72 6.40 -0.75
CA LYS A 54 -1.81 6.68 -1.87
C LYS A 54 -0.38 6.23 -1.55
N ALA A 55 0.13 6.54 -0.37
CA ALA A 55 1.46 6.11 0.07
C ALA A 55 1.57 4.57 0.14
N GLN A 56 0.55 3.88 0.65
CA GLN A 56 0.52 2.40 0.67
C GLN A 56 0.56 1.81 -0.74
N LEU A 57 -0.22 2.34 -1.69
CA LEU A 57 -0.21 1.89 -3.08
C LEU A 57 1.15 2.10 -3.75
N ILE A 58 1.79 3.26 -3.52
CA ILE A 58 3.13 3.54 -4.03
C ILE A 58 4.15 2.58 -3.41
N MET A 59 4.10 2.37 -2.09
CA MET A 59 4.99 1.43 -1.40
C MET A 59 4.80 0.00 -1.91
N PHE A 60 3.57 -0.43 -2.15
CA PHE A 60 3.27 -1.73 -2.75
C PHE A 60 3.92 -1.87 -4.13
N LEU A 61 3.80 -0.86 -4.99
CA LEU A 61 4.43 -0.85 -6.31
C LEU A 61 5.96 -0.93 -6.22
N ILE A 62 6.57 -0.15 -5.33
CA ILE A 62 8.02 -0.17 -5.09
C ILE A 62 8.46 -1.57 -4.65
N MET A 63 7.78 -2.15 -3.65
CA MET A 63 8.12 -3.48 -3.14
C MET A 63 7.96 -4.54 -4.22
N MET A 64 6.91 -4.46 -5.04
CA MET A 64 6.72 -5.37 -6.17
C MET A 64 7.89 -5.29 -7.17
N CYS A 65 8.33 -4.08 -7.53
CA CYS A 65 9.49 -3.89 -8.41
C CYS A 65 10.78 -4.47 -7.81
N LEU A 66 11.03 -4.24 -6.51
CA LEU A 66 12.20 -4.79 -5.81
C LEU A 66 12.17 -6.32 -5.74
N TRP A 67 11.00 -6.92 -5.49
CA TRP A 67 10.83 -8.37 -5.48
C TRP A 67 11.11 -9.00 -6.85
N ILE A 68 10.61 -8.39 -7.92
CA ILE A 68 10.88 -8.86 -9.29
C ILE A 68 12.37 -8.74 -9.61
N PHE A 69 12.98 -7.61 -9.28
CA PHE A 69 14.41 -7.40 -9.47
C PHE A 69 15.25 -8.44 -8.72
N ALA A 70 14.95 -8.68 -7.44
CA ALA A 70 15.61 -9.69 -6.64
C ALA A 70 15.41 -11.10 -7.22
N ALA A 71 14.19 -11.45 -7.64
CA ALA A 71 13.90 -12.75 -8.23
C ALA A 71 14.70 -13.01 -9.52
N VAL A 72 14.89 -12.00 -10.38
CA VAL A 72 15.72 -12.13 -11.59
C VAL A 72 17.19 -12.31 -11.25
N VAL A 73 17.73 -11.44 -10.39
CA VAL A 73 19.15 -11.46 -10.01
C VAL A 73 19.49 -12.76 -9.29
N PHE A 74 18.80 -13.07 -8.20
CA PHE A 74 19.09 -14.26 -7.39
C PHE A 74 18.59 -15.56 -8.04
N GLY A 75 17.47 -15.51 -8.78
CA GLY A 75 16.95 -16.68 -9.48
C GLY A 75 17.88 -17.15 -10.60
N SER A 76 18.55 -16.23 -11.30
CA SER A 76 19.55 -16.60 -12.33
C SER A 76 20.77 -17.30 -11.72
N VAL A 77 21.27 -16.81 -10.58
CA VAL A 77 22.38 -17.42 -9.83
C VAL A 77 21.96 -18.80 -9.30
N PHE A 78 20.80 -18.89 -8.66
CA PHE A 78 20.26 -20.16 -8.17
C PHE A 78 20.12 -21.20 -9.30
N LEU A 79 19.58 -20.79 -10.44
CA LEU A 79 19.41 -21.66 -11.60
C LEU A 79 20.76 -22.14 -12.18
N ALA A 80 21.78 -21.27 -12.20
CA ALA A 80 23.12 -21.65 -12.64
C ALA A 80 23.74 -22.71 -11.70
N LEU A 81 23.61 -22.53 -10.39
CA LEU A 81 24.08 -23.49 -9.40
C LEU A 81 23.31 -24.83 -9.49
N PHE A 82 21.98 -24.76 -9.59
CA PHE A 82 21.13 -25.95 -9.70
C PHE A 82 21.39 -26.75 -10.98
N ARG A 83 21.76 -26.10 -12.09
CA ARG A 83 22.15 -26.78 -13.34
C ARG A 83 23.50 -27.48 -13.23
N GLY A 84 24.47 -26.89 -12.52
CA GLY A 84 25.78 -27.51 -12.30
C GLY A 84 25.68 -28.81 -11.49
N GLU A 85 24.75 -28.88 -10.54
CA GLU A 85 24.55 -30.09 -9.72
C GLU A 85 23.95 -31.28 -10.50
N GLN A 86 23.14 -31.02 -11.53
CA GLN A 86 22.51 -32.08 -12.36
C GLN A 86 23.43 -32.64 -13.43
N SER A 87 24.43 -31.88 -13.90
CA SER A 87 25.36 -32.36 -14.95
C SER A 87 26.38 -33.38 -14.44
N ASP A 88 26.50 -33.52 -13.11
CA ASP A 88 27.49 -34.38 -12.46
C ASP A 88 26.95 -35.79 -12.10
N PHE A 89 25.76 -36.18 -12.58
CA PHE A 89 25.16 -37.52 -12.42
C PHE A 89 24.96 -38.26 -13.75
#